data_AF-A0A354IWX5-F1
#
_entry.id   AF-A0A354IWX5-F1
#
_cell.length_a   1.000
_cell.length_b   1.000
_cell.length_c   1.000
_cell.angle_alpha   90.00
_cell.angle_beta   90.00
_cell.angle_gamma   90.00
#
_symmetry.space_group_name_H-M   'P 1'
#
loop_
_entity.id
_entity.type
_entity.pdbx_description
1 polymer ?
#
loop_
_entity_poly.entity_id
_entity_poly.type
_entity_poly.pdbx_seq_one_letter_code
_entity_poly.pdbx_strand_id
1 'polypeptide(L)' 'MDEADALLIERAMRHVDNRTRMLLYWCYIKQAQPEVVCRKMSIAHRPATVFVEQFRQAQAAVESLLNKETA' A
#
# COMPACT_ATOMS: atom_id res chain seq x y z
N MET A 1 13.94 5.90 -10.09
CA MET A 1 13.88 5.96 -8.62
C MET A 1 15.27 6.33 -8.19
N ASP A 2 15.44 7.59 -7.81
CA ASP A 2 16.71 8.02 -7.22
C ASP A 2 16.75 7.60 -5.74
N GLU A 3 17.91 7.75 -5.11
CA GLU A 3 18.11 7.38 -3.71
C GLU A 3 17.29 8.28 -2.76
N ALA A 4 16.94 9.50 -3.17
CA ALA A 4 16.11 10.43 -2.41
C ALA A 4 14.63 10.00 -2.39
N ASP A 5 14.09 9.53 -3.53
CA ASP A 5 12.76 8.93 -3.65
C ASP A 5 12.62 7.73 -2.70
N ALA A 6 13.65 6.87 -2.65
CA ALA A 6 13.66 5.69 -1.79
C ALA A 6 13.60 6.07 -0.31
N LEU A 7 14.36 7.10 0.09
CA LEU A 7 14.37 7.58 1.47
C LEU A 7 13.04 8.21 1.89
N LEU A 8 12.41 8.98 1.00
CA LEU A 8 11.08 9.56 1.23
C LEU A 8 10.02 8.48 1.39
N ILE A 9 10.04 7.47 0.52
CA ILE A 9 9.13 6.31 0.65
C ILE A 9 9.38 5.58 1.96
N GLU A 10 10.64 5.34 2.34
CA GLU A 10 10.95 4.67 3.60
C GLU A 10 10.41 5.45 4.81
N ARG A 11 10.56 6.78 4.84
CA ARG A 11 10.04 7.63 5.92
C ARG A 11 8.52 7.63 5.97
N ALA A 12 7.86 7.88 4.84
CA ALA A 12 6.41 7.82 4.74
C ALA A 12 5.88 6.45 5.21
N MET A 13 6.54 5.36 4.78
CA MET A 13 6.16 4.00 5.16
C MET A 13 6.26 3.73 6.66
N ARG A 14 7.06 4.46 7.45
CA ARG A 14 7.08 4.35 8.92
C ARG A 14 5.80 4.87 9.57
N HIS A 15 5.13 5.83 8.94
CA HIS A 15 3.91 6.46 9.43
C HIS A 15 2.62 5.82 8.90
N VAL A 16 2.72 4.98 7.87
CA VAL A 16 1.60 4.18 7.35
C VAL A 16 1.18 3.12 8.38
N ASP A 17 -0.13 2.89 8.52
CA ASP A 17 -0.64 1.85 9.40
C ASP A 17 -0.22 0.45 8.95
N ASN A 18 -0.15 -0.49 9.90
CA ASN A 18 0.34 -1.85 9.63
C ASN A 18 -0.47 -2.59 8.55
N ARG A 19 -1.79 -2.33 8.45
CA ARG A 19 -2.65 -3.03 7.48
C ARG A 19 -2.33 -2.53 6.07
N THR A 20 -2.25 -1.22 5.86
CA THR A 20 -1.85 -0.62 4.59
C THR A 20 -0.45 -1.08 4.18
N ARG A 21 0.51 -1.05 5.11
CA ARG A 21 1.88 -1.53 4.85
C ARG A 21 1.89 -2.99 4.39
N MET A 22 1.10 -3.85 5.03
CA MET A 22 1.00 -5.27 4.67
C MET A 22 0.38 -5.46 3.29
N LEU A 23 -0.65 -4.68 2.95
CA LEU A 23 -1.29 -4.72 1.63
C LEU A 23 -0.29 -4.38 0.53
N LEU A 24 0.43 -3.26 0.70
CA LEU A 24 1.45 -2.82 -0.25
C LEU A 24 2.63 -3.80 -0.32
N TYR A 25 3.02 -4.41 0.79
CA TYR A 25 4.05 -5.45 0.81
C TYR A 25 3.66 -6.65 -0.05
N TRP A 26 2.43 -7.17 0.09
CA TRP A 26 1.97 -8.29 -0.71
C TRP A 26 1.92 -7.95 -2.21
N CYS A 27 1.46 -6.73 -2.54
CA CYS A 27 1.33 -6.31 -3.94
C CYS A 27 2.67 -5.97 -4.61
N TYR A 28 3.52 -5.16 -3.96
CA TYR A 28 4.74 -4.65 -4.59
C TYR A 28 5.97 -5.53 -4.34
N ILE A 29 6.13 -6.06 -3.13
CA ILE A 29 7.32 -6.86 -2.78
C ILE A 29 7.12 -8.33 -3.13
N LYS A 30 5.95 -8.89 -2.80
CA LYS A 30 5.65 -10.30 -3.09
C LYS A 30 5.02 -10.52 -4.46
N GLN A 31 4.57 -9.46 -5.15
CA GLN A 31 3.88 -9.55 -6.43
C GLN A 31 2.73 -10.58 -6.41
N ALA A 32 2.07 -10.71 -5.26
CA ALA A 32 1.03 -11.69 -5.05
C ALA A 32 -0.24 -11.28 -5.83
N GLN A 33 -0.94 -12.27 -6.40
CA GLN A 33 -2.20 -12.03 -7.10
C GLN A 33 -3.29 -11.57 -6.12
N PRO A 34 -4.24 -10.71 -6.55
CA PRO A 34 -5.31 -10.17 -5.70
C PRO A 34 -6.06 -11.22 -4.88
N GLU A 35 -6.32 -12.40 -5.43
CA GLU A 35 -7.00 -13.52 -4.76
C GLU A 35 -6.22 -14.01 -3.54
N VAL A 36 -4.90 -14.12 -3.69
CA VAL A 36 -3.98 -14.55 -2.61
C VAL A 36 -3.97 -13.50 -1.52
N VAL A 37 -3.87 -12.22 -1.89
CA VAL A 37 -3.86 -11.11 -0.93
C VAL A 37 -5.20 -11.01 -0.20
N CYS A 38 -6.33 -11.15 -0.92
CA CYS A 38 -7.65 -11.14 -0.32
C CYS A 38 -7.80 -12.21 0.75
N ARG A 39 -7.35 -13.44 0.45
CA ARG A 39 -7.33 -14.54 1.42
C ARG A 39 -6.42 -14.26 2.61
N LYS A 40 -5.19 -13.77 2.37
CA LYS A 40 -4.21 -13.51 3.44
C LYS A 40 -4.61 -12.35 4.36
N MET A 41 -5.31 -11.35 3.83
CA MET A 41 -5.66 -10.13 4.55
C MET A 41 -7.13 -10.04 4.97
N SER A 42 -7.87 -11.14 4.79
CA SER A 42 -9.31 -11.21 5.05
C SER A 42 -10.07 -10.07 4.37
N ILE A 43 -9.70 -9.75 3.13
CA ILE A 43 -10.43 -8.80 2.28
C ILE A 43 -11.51 -9.57 1.54
N ALA A 44 -12.72 -9.02 1.48
CA ALA A 44 -13.79 -9.62 0.72
C ALA A 44 -13.38 -9.73 -0.75
N HIS A 45 -13.37 -10.94 -1.29
CA HIS A 45 -13.03 -11.19 -2.69
C HIS A 45 -14.14 -10.71 -3.64
N ARG A 46 -15.36 -10.48 -3.12
CA ARG A 46 -16.50 -9.98 -3.88
C ARG A 46 -17.19 -8.81 -3.17
N PRO A 47 -17.62 -7.77 -3.91
CA PRO A 47 -17.34 -7.56 -5.33
C PRO A 47 -15.85 -7.34 -5.59
N ALA A 48 -15.37 -7.62 -6.82
CA ALA A 48 -13.94 -7.53 -7.15
C ALA A 48 -13.36 -6.12 -6.94
N THR A 49 -14.23 -5.10 -6.91
CA THR A 49 -13.88 -3.71 -6.65
C THR A 49 -13.36 -3.49 -5.23
N VAL A 50 -13.74 -4.31 -4.24
CA VAL A 50 -13.32 -4.12 -2.84
C VAL A 50 -11.80 -4.13 -2.70
N PHE A 51 -11.13 -5.07 -3.38
CA PHE A 51 -9.67 -5.12 -3.36
C PHE A 51 -9.07 -3.87 -4.01
N VAL A 52 -9.60 -3.48 -5.18
CA VAL A 52 -9.11 -2.32 -5.92
C VAL A 52 -9.29 -1.03 -5.12
N GLU A 53 -10.42 -0.86 -4.44
CA GLU A 53 -10.71 0.27 -3.58
C GLU A 53 -9.75 0.33 -2.39
N GLN A 54 -9.56 -0.77 -1.67
CA GLN A 54 -8.59 -0.81 -0.56
C GLN A 54 -7.16 -0.57 -1.03
N PHE A 55 -6.79 -1.10 -2.20
CA PHE A 55 -5.46 -0.89 -2.76
C PHE A 55 -5.23 0.58 -3.14
N ARG A 56 -6.23 1.24 -3.76
CA ARG A 56 -6.15 2.67 -4.08
C ARG A 56 -6.09 3.54 -2.83
N GLN A 57 -6.88 3.21 -1.81
CA GLN A 57 -6.82 3.91 -0.52
C GLN A 57 -5.44 3.78 0.13
N ALA A 58 -4.84 2.59 0.05
CA ALA A 58 -3.48 2.35 0.52
C ALA A 58 -2.43 3.20 -0.21
N GLN A 59 -2.53 3.31 -1.53
CA GLN A 59 -1.64 4.18 -2.33
C GLN A 59 -1.82 5.66 -1.95
N ALA A 60 -3.07 6.13 -1.89
CA ALA A 60 -3.38 7.51 -1.52
C ALA A 60 -2.90 7.87 -0.10
N ALA A 61 -2.91 6.92 0.84
CA ALA A 61 -2.39 7.13 2.19
C ALA A 61 -0.88 7.39 2.18
N VAL A 62 -0.11 6.63 1.37
CA VAL A 62 1.34 6.85 1.20
C VAL A 62 1.60 8.19 0.52
N GLU A 63 0.90 8.48 -0.58
CA GLU A 63 1.04 9.75 -1.32
C GLU A 63 0.74 10.95 -0.43
N SER A 64 -0.29 10.87 0.43
CA SER A 64 -0.61 11.94 1.38
C SER A 64 0.50 12.17 2.41
N LEU A 65 1.20 11.12 2.84
CA LEU A 65 2.34 11.25 3.76
C LEU A 65 3.56 11.84 3.04
N LEU A 66 3.84 11.41 1.81
CA LEU A 66 4.91 11.97 0.99
C LEU A 66 4.71 13.47 0.74
N ASN A 67 3.48 13.88 0.39
CA ASN A 67 3.15 15.29 0.17
C ASN A 67 3.26 16.15 1.43
N LYS A 68 3.15 15.56 2.63
CA LYS A 68 3.36 16.27 3.91
C LYS A 68 4.83 16.43 4.27
N GLU A 69 5.72 15.55 3.80
CA GLU A 69 7.16 15.65 4.05
C GLU A 69 7.86 16.62 3.09
N THR A 70 7.24 16.94 1.95
CA THR A 70 7.78 17.86 0.94
C THR A 70 7.19 19.28 0.98
N ALA A 71 6.18 19.52 1.82
CA ALA A 71 5.53 20.82 2.04
C ALA A 71 6.10 21.55 3.26
#